data_AF-A0A661YM90-F1
#
_entry.id   AF-A0A661YM90-F1
#
_cell.length_a   1.000
_cell.length_b   1.000
_cell.length_c   1.000
_cell.angle_alpha   90.00
_cell.angle_beta   90.00
_cell.angle_gamma   90.00
#
_symmetry.space_group_name_H-M   'P 1'
#
loop_
_entity.id
_entity.type
_entity.pdbx_description
1 polymer ?
#
loop_
_entity_poly.entity_id
_entity_poly.type
_entity_poly.pdbx_seq_one_letter_code
_entity_poly.pdbx_strand_id
1 'polypeptide(L)'
;MKNEIILYQSNDLSEKLEVKIEEDTIWLTQAQIVTLFNSSKANISEHIKHIFQTKELEENSTVRIFRTVRKEGNRTVSRELIHYNLDMIISIGYRVNSIRGTQFRIWANKILKDYLLKGYSLNKRMNRIENNVHNLAQKVNEIDLQLKTNLPPNQGIYFSGQVFDAYTFVSDLIRSAGKSIILIDNYIDDTVFTLFNKRKNGVKTVMFTKNIGKQLLLDINKYNTQYEPIEVKIFKEAHDRFLILDEKDVYHFGASLKDLGKKWFAFSKMDILSVKVLEKLKDEGLL
;
A
#
# COMPACT_ATOMS: atom_id res chain seq x y z
N MET A 1 13.89 -35.46 7.49
CA MET A 1 15.15 -34.81 7.08
C MET A 1 16.01 -34.69 8.33
N LYS A 2 17.21 -35.29 8.35
CA LYS A 2 18.15 -35.13 9.47
C LYS A 2 18.72 -33.72 9.36
N ASN A 3 18.34 -32.83 10.28
CA ASN A 3 18.94 -31.50 10.40
C ASN A 3 20.38 -31.69 10.92
N GLU A 4 21.32 -31.93 10.01
CA GLU A 4 22.76 -31.87 10.30
C GLU A 4 23.14 -30.40 10.49
N ILE A 5 22.99 -29.89 11.72
CA ILE A 5 23.67 -28.64 12.09
C ILE A 5 25.15 -28.99 12.20
N ILE A 6 25.96 -28.31 11.39
CA ILE A 6 27.42 -28.35 11.48
C ILE A 6 27.81 -27.59 12.76
N LEU A 7 27.66 -28.23 13.92
CA LEU A 7 28.32 -27.80 15.14
C LEU A 7 29.80 -28.12 14.96
N TYR A 8 30.55 -27.09 14.58
CA TYR A 8 32.00 -27.06 14.71
C TYR A 8 32.71 -28.27 14.05
N GLN A 9 32.94 -28.18 12.73
CA GLN A 9 33.94 -29.05 12.08
C GLN A 9 35.33 -28.58 12.50
N SER A 10 35.87 -29.17 13.56
CA SER A 10 37.32 -29.33 13.63
C SER A 10 37.70 -30.35 12.56
N ASN A 11 38.67 -30.05 11.71
CA ASN A 11 39.12 -30.93 10.62
C ASN A 11 39.59 -32.33 11.10
N ASP A 12 39.68 -32.54 12.43
CA ASP A 12 40.12 -33.77 13.11
C ASP A 12 39.00 -34.56 13.82
N LEU A 13 37.72 -34.17 13.70
CA LEU A 13 36.63 -34.93 14.31
C LEU A 13 36.22 -36.12 13.42
N SER A 14 36.86 -37.26 13.65
CA SER A 14 36.42 -38.58 13.16
C SER A 14 35.10 -39.04 13.82
N GLU A 15 34.66 -38.40 14.91
CA GLU A 15 33.43 -38.70 15.63
C GLU A 15 32.33 -37.68 15.29
N LYS A 16 31.25 -38.15 14.64
CA LYS A 16 30.02 -37.39 14.45
C LYS A 16 29.27 -37.30 15.79
N LEU A 17 29.17 -36.10 16.35
CA LEU A 17 28.33 -35.86 17.53
C LEU A 17 26.86 -35.81 17.09
N GLU A 18 26.04 -36.74 17.55
CA GLU A 18 24.59 -36.63 17.36
C GLU A 18 24.04 -35.53 18.27
N VAL A 19 23.29 -34.60 17.71
CA VAL A 19 22.79 -33.41 18.42
C VAL A 19 21.27 -33.41 18.38
N LYS A 20 20.63 -33.08 19.50
CA LYS A 20 19.18 -32.91 19.54
C LYS A 20 18.83 -31.43 19.32
N ILE A 21 17.89 -31.17 18.42
CA ILE A 21 17.39 -29.82 18.11
C ILE A 21 15.91 -29.80 18.46
N GLU A 22 15.51 -28.89 19.34
CA GLU A 22 14.13 -28.72 19.79
C GLU A 22 13.94 -27.27 20.24
N GLU A 23 12.81 -26.64 19.89
CA GLU A 23 12.51 -25.22 20.22
C GLU A 23 13.60 -24.25 19.73
N ASP A 24 14.06 -24.43 18.48
CA ASP A 24 15.09 -23.61 17.83
C ASP A 24 16.43 -23.50 18.60
N THR A 25 16.67 -24.41 19.55
CA THR A 25 17.93 -24.51 20.27
C THR A 25 18.52 -25.92 20.21
N ILE A 26 19.79 -25.99 20.55
CA ILE A 26 20.60 -27.20 20.56
C ILE A 26 20.65 -27.75 21.99
N TRP A 27 20.43 -29.05 22.12
CA TRP A 27 20.45 -29.76 23.39
C TRP A 27 21.54 -30.84 23.39
N LEU A 28 22.44 -30.78 24.36
CA LEU A 28 23.50 -31.78 24.57
C LEU A 28 23.47 -32.33 25.99
N THR A 29 23.71 -33.63 26.12
CA THR A 29 24.02 -34.26 27.41
C THR A 29 25.40 -33.84 27.92
N GLN A 30 25.63 -33.97 29.22
CA GLN A 30 26.95 -33.70 29.80
C GLN A 30 28.08 -34.50 29.13
N ALA A 31 27.81 -35.77 28.77
CA ALA A 31 28.79 -36.63 28.10
C ALA A 31 29.14 -36.08 26.70
N GLN A 32 28.17 -35.58 25.96
CA GLN A 32 28.39 -34.96 24.66
C GLN A 32 29.19 -33.65 24.78
N ILE A 33 28.96 -32.85 25.84
CA ILE A 33 29.73 -31.62 26.11
C ILE A 33 31.19 -31.96 26.45
N VAL A 34 31.41 -33.01 27.24
CA VAL A 34 32.73 -33.57 27.55
C VAL A 34 33.47 -33.94 26.26
N THR A 35 32.82 -34.66 25.35
CA THR A 35 33.38 -35.00 24.05
C THR A 35 33.64 -33.73 23.23
N LEU A 36 32.67 -32.82 23.12
CA LEU A 36 32.76 -31.59 22.33
C LEU A 36 33.99 -30.75 22.71
N PHE A 37 34.22 -30.54 24.00
CA PHE A 37 35.34 -29.70 24.48
C PHE A 37 36.61 -30.48 24.84
N ASN A 38 36.61 -31.82 24.70
CA ASN A 38 37.70 -32.69 25.12
C ASN A 38 38.18 -32.35 26.55
N SER A 39 37.25 -32.42 27.50
CA SER A 39 37.48 -32.06 28.90
C SER A 39 37.05 -33.19 29.84
N SER A 40 37.39 -33.12 31.13
CA SER A 40 36.95 -34.15 32.07
C SER A 40 35.51 -33.94 32.51
N LYS A 41 34.78 -35.02 32.83
CA LYS A 41 33.42 -34.93 33.38
C LYS A 41 33.36 -34.08 34.65
N ALA A 42 34.37 -34.21 35.52
CA ALA A 42 34.47 -33.43 36.74
C ALA A 42 34.56 -31.91 36.46
N ASN A 43 35.40 -31.51 35.50
CA ASN A 43 35.56 -30.11 35.11
C ASN A 43 34.27 -29.52 34.52
N ILE A 44 33.57 -30.28 33.67
CA ILE A 44 32.27 -29.85 33.12
C ILE A 44 31.21 -29.73 34.22
N SER A 45 31.13 -30.69 35.16
CA SER A 45 30.23 -30.59 36.33
C SER A 45 30.51 -29.35 37.16
N GLU A 46 31.78 -29.03 37.40
CA GLU A 46 32.21 -27.87 38.17
C GLU A 46 31.79 -26.57 37.49
N HIS A 47 32.01 -26.44 36.18
CA HIS A 47 31.56 -25.27 35.42
C HIS A 47 30.04 -25.09 35.46
N ILE A 48 29.25 -26.16 35.27
CA ILE A 48 27.78 -26.10 35.35
C ILE A 48 27.36 -25.60 36.74
N LYS A 49 27.93 -26.16 37.80
CA LYS A 49 27.65 -25.75 39.18
C LYS A 49 27.98 -24.27 39.39
N HIS A 50 29.15 -23.80 38.93
CA HIS A 50 29.54 -22.40 39.07
C HIS A 50 28.62 -21.46 38.28
N ILE A 51 28.21 -21.82 37.07
CA ILE A 51 27.29 -21.01 36.24
C ILE A 51 25.97 -20.75 36.98
N PHE A 52 25.39 -21.79 37.59
CA PHE A 52 24.16 -21.65 38.39
C PHE A 52 24.41 -20.90 39.69
N GLN A 53 25.52 -21.14 40.39
CA GLN A 53 25.86 -20.42 41.61
C GLN A 53 26.05 -18.92 41.38
N THR A 54 26.66 -18.54 40.26
CA THR A 54 26.83 -17.14 39.87
C THR A 54 25.56 -16.53 39.28
N LYS A 55 24.49 -17.31 39.11
CA LYS A 55 23.25 -16.90 38.43
C LYS A 55 23.50 -16.34 37.03
N GLU A 56 24.49 -16.87 36.31
CA GLU A 56 24.69 -16.52 34.91
C GLU A 56 23.55 -17.08 34.06
N LEU A 57 23.08 -18.28 34.42
CA LEU A 57 21.94 -18.95 33.83
C LEU A 57 21.02 -19.51 34.92
N GLU A 58 19.74 -19.63 34.61
CA GLU A 58 18.73 -20.26 35.47
C GLU A 58 18.54 -21.73 35.08
N GLU A 59 18.44 -22.63 36.06
CA GLU A 59 18.37 -24.07 35.80
C GLU A 59 17.12 -24.46 35.02
N ASN A 60 15.97 -23.88 35.36
CA ASN A 60 14.67 -24.18 34.73
C ASN A 60 14.60 -23.79 33.24
N SER A 61 15.42 -22.84 32.77
CA SER A 61 15.41 -22.39 31.38
C SER A 61 16.50 -23.04 30.52
N THR A 62 17.51 -23.66 31.15
CA THR A 62 18.70 -24.18 30.45
C THR A 62 18.86 -25.69 30.56
N VAL A 63 18.06 -26.34 31.39
CA VAL A 63 18.09 -27.79 31.63
C VAL A 63 16.77 -28.42 31.24
N ARG A 64 16.84 -29.53 30.48
CA ARG A 64 15.67 -30.33 30.13
C ARG A 64 15.96 -31.81 30.26
N ILE A 65 14.98 -32.56 30.77
CA ILE A 65 15.04 -34.02 30.86
C ILE A 65 14.41 -34.60 29.60
N PHE A 66 15.19 -35.39 28.86
CA PHE A 66 14.67 -36.12 27.70
C PHE A 66 14.70 -37.62 27.96
N ARG A 67 13.56 -38.26 27.68
CA ARG A 67 13.42 -39.71 27.70
C ARG A 67 14.14 -40.29 26.48
N THR A 68 15.21 -41.03 26.72
CA THR A 68 15.98 -41.73 25.70
C THR A 68 15.72 -43.21 25.79
N VAL A 69 15.28 -43.82 24.69
CA VAL A 69 15.06 -45.26 24.59
C VAL A 69 16.24 -45.89 23.86
N ARG A 70 16.95 -46.80 24.52
CA ARG A 70 18.06 -47.56 23.93
C ARG A 70 17.76 -49.05 23.96
N LYS A 71 18.16 -49.76 22.91
CA LYS A 71 18.08 -51.22 22.86
C LYS A 71 19.38 -51.79 23.42
N GLU A 72 19.32 -52.48 24.56
CA GLU A 72 20.45 -53.17 25.19
C GLU A 72 20.20 -54.68 25.12
N GLY A 73 20.91 -55.35 24.20
CA GLY A 73 20.64 -56.75 23.85
C GLY A 73 19.23 -56.93 23.28
N ASN A 74 18.42 -57.80 23.90
CA ASN A 74 17.03 -58.04 23.53
C ASN A 74 16.01 -57.13 24.26
N ARG A 75 16.46 -56.22 25.14
CA ARG A 75 15.56 -55.38 25.95
C ARG A 75 15.61 -53.92 25.51
N THR A 76 14.45 -53.30 25.53
CA THR A 76 14.30 -51.86 25.30
C THR A 76 14.31 -51.16 26.66
N VAL A 77 15.37 -50.39 26.94
CA VAL A 77 15.53 -49.67 28.22
C VAL A 77 15.30 -48.20 27.97
N SER A 78 14.40 -47.62 28.75
CA SER A 78 14.11 -46.19 28.76
C SER A 78 14.84 -45.52 29.92
N ARG A 79 15.63 -44.50 29.65
CA ARG A 79 16.30 -43.68 30.67
C ARG A 79 16.00 -42.20 30.47
N GLU A 80 15.86 -41.49 31.57
CA GLU A 80 15.76 -40.03 31.58
C GLU A 80 17.17 -39.45 31.64
N LEU A 81 17.53 -38.63 30.65
CA LEU A 81 18.83 -37.97 30.58
C LEU A 81 18.66 -36.46 30.62
N ILE A 82 19.49 -35.83 31.45
CA ILE A 82 19.61 -34.38 31.53
C ILE A 82 20.36 -33.86 30.30
N HIS A 83 19.79 -32.86 29.65
CA HIS A 83 20.38 -32.12 28.56
C HIS A 83 20.44 -30.64 28.87
N TYR A 84 21.43 -29.99 28.29
CA TYR A 84 21.71 -28.57 28.45
C TYR A 84 21.56 -27.87 27.11
N ASN A 85 20.95 -26.69 27.15
CA ASN A 85 20.67 -25.90 25.95
C ASN A 85 21.94 -25.21 25.39
N LEU A 86 21.79 -24.49 24.28
CA LEU A 86 22.89 -23.79 23.61
C LEU A 86 23.58 -22.76 24.52
N ASP A 87 22.84 -22.05 25.38
CA ASP A 87 23.41 -21.03 26.27
C ASP A 87 24.39 -21.65 27.26
N MET A 88 24.01 -22.78 27.89
CA MET A 88 24.90 -23.52 28.78
C MET A 88 26.15 -24.03 28.04
N ILE A 89 25.98 -24.53 26.80
CA ILE A 89 27.10 -25.00 25.97
C ILE A 89 28.07 -23.84 25.67
N ILE A 90 27.55 -22.65 25.35
CA ILE A 90 28.33 -21.44 25.11
C ILE A 90 29.08 -21.03 26.37
N SER A 91 28.40 -20.90 27.51
CA SER A 91 29.00 -20.51 28.79
C SER A 91 30.13 -21.45 29.21
N ILE A 92 29.94 -22.77 29.04
CA ILE A 92 30.99 -23.76 29.28
C ILE A 92 32.14 -23.58 28.29
N GLY A 93 31.87 -23.41 26.99
CA GLY A 93 32.90 -23.25 25.97
C GLY A 93 33.82 -22.05 26.19
N TYR A 94 33.31 -20.98 26.82
CA TYR A 94 34.13 -19.84 27.23
C TYR A 94 34.97 -20.10 28.50
N ARG A 95 34.58 -21.05 29.36
CA ARG A 95 35.24 -21.36 30.64
C ARG A 95 36.23 -22.53 30.56
N VAL A 96 36.05 -23.46 29.62
CA VAL A 96 36.94 -24.63 29.50
C VAL A 96 38.32 -24.23 28.95
N ASN A 97 39.36 -24.64 29.68
CA ASN A 97 40.75 -24.49 29.27
C ASN A 97 41.23 -25.72 28.46
N SER A 98 40.78 -25.83 27.21
CA SER A 98 41.24 -26.87 26.27
C SER A 98 41.49 -26.28 24.89
N ILE A 99 42.25 -26.99 24.03
CA ILE A 99 42.47 -26.60 22.64
C ILE A 99 41.12 -26.44 21.90
N ARG A 100 40.18 -27.36 22.12
CA ARG A 100 38.83 -27.28 21.56
C ARG A 100 38.05 -26.09 22.09
N GLY A 101 38.18 -25.76 23.38
CA GLY A 101 37.62 -24.52 23.95
C GLY A 101 38.19 -23.27 23.30
N THR A 102 39.50 -23.21 23.05
CA THR A 102 40.15 -22.09 22.35
C THR A 102 39.64 -21.96 20.92
N GLN A 103 39.54 -23.06 20.17
CA GLN A 103 39.01 -23.04 18.81
C GLN A 103 37.53 -22.64 18.77
N PHE A 104 36.73 -23.11 19.73
CA PHE A 104 35.34 -22.69 19.90
C PHE A 104 35.22 -21.17 20.11
N ARG A 105 36.03 -20.58 21.00
CA ARG A 105 36.04 -19.13 21.24
C ARG A 105 36.45 -18.33 20.01
N ILE A 106 37.46 -18.79 19.25
CA ILE A 106 37.86 -18.15 17.99
C ILE A 106 36.71 -18.17 16.98
N TRP A 107 36.04 -19.31 16.83
CA TRP A 107 34.89 -19.46 15.95
C TRP A 107 33.71 -18.58 16.41
N ALA A 108 33.33 -18.63 17.69
CA ALA A 108 32.23 -17.86 18.25
C ALA A 108 32.47 -16.34 18.09
N ASN A 109 33.68 -15.86 18.37
CA ASN A 109 34.04 -14.46 18.18
C ASN A 109 33.98 -14.02 16.70
N LYS A 110 34.38 -14.89 15.77
CA LYS A 110 34.25 -14.61 14.33
C LYS A 110 32.78 -14.47 13.93
N ILE A 111 31.94 -15.41 14.36
CA ILE A 111 30.50 -15.37 14.08
C ILE A 111 29.87 -14.12 14.67
N LEU A 112 30.14 -13.79 15.94
CA LEU A 112 29.65 -12.58 16.59
C LEU A 112 30.06 -11.32 15.82
N LYS A 113 31.34 -11.21 15.43
CA LYS A 113 31.85 -10.09 14.65
C LYS A 113 31.14 -9.96 13.30
N ASP A 114 30.95 -11.07 12.59
CA ASP A 114 30.27 -11.08 11.30
C ASP A 114 28.80 -10.65 11.43
N TYR A 115 28.09 -11.12 12.46
CA TYR A 115 26.71 -10.71 12.73
C TYR A 115 26.60 -9.23 13.13
N LEU A 116 27.53 -8.71 13.94
CA LEU A 116 27.56 -7.28 14.30
C LEU A 116 27.80 -6.39 13.08
N LEU A 117 28.75 -6.76 12.21
CA LEU A 117 29.04 -6.01 10.97
C LEU A 117 27.88 -6.08 9.96
N LYS A 118 27.29 -7.26 9.77
CA LYS A 118 26.10 -7.44 8.93
C LYS A 118 24.92 -6.65 9.49
N GLY A 119 24.67 -6.73 10.80
CA GLY A 119 23.62 -5.97 11.48
C GLY A 119 23.79 -4.45 11.30
N TYR A 120 25.01 -3.93 11.44
CA TYR A 120 25.30 -2.52 11.18
C TYR A 120 25.01 -2.12 9.73
N SER A 121 25.44 -2.92 8.75
CA SER A 121 25.20 -2.63 7.33
C SER A 121 23.71 -2.71 6.95
N LEU A 122 22.97 -3.66 7.51
CA LEU A 122 21.51 -3.78 7.35
C LEU A 122 20.77 -2.58 7.96
N ASN A 123 21.11 -2.18 9.19
CA ASN A 123 20.51 -1.00 9.83
C ASN A 123 20.78 0.27 9.03
N LYS A 124 22.01 0.47 8.55
CA LYS A 124 22.35 1.62 7.70
C LYS A 124 21.55 1.64 6.40
N ARG A 125 21.30 0.47 5.80
CA ARG A 125 20.45 0.35 4.62
C ARG A 125 18.98 0.64 4.95
N MET A 126 18.47 0.16 6.08
CA MET A 126 17.09 0.40 6.52
C MET A 126 16.82 1.90 6.71
N ASN A 127 17.69 2.60 7.44
CA ASN A 127 17.54 4.05 7.68
C ASN A 127 17.54 4.85 6.37
N ARG A 128 18.33 4.43 5.36
CA ARG A 128 18.31 5.06 4.03
C ARG A 128 16.99 4.85 3.30
N ILE A 129 16.41 3.65 3.38
CA ILE A 129 15.12 3.35 2.76
C ILE A 129 14.02 4.18 3.44
N GLU A 130 14.00 4.23 4.77
CA GLU A 130 13.02 5.01 5.53
C GLU A 130 13.05 6.49 5.15
N ASN A 131 14.24 7.11 5.08
CA ASN A 131 14.38 8.49 4.64
C ASN A 131 13.89 8.69 3.19
N ASN A 132 14.18 7.76 2.29
CA ASN A 132 13.71 7.84 0.91
C ASN A 132 12.19 7.73 0.81
N VAL A 133 11.57 6.84 1.59
CA VAL A 133 10.12 6.69 1.67
C VAL A 133 9.48 7.96 2.22
N HIS A 134 10.04 8.54 3.28
CA HIS A 134 9.56 9.80 3.83
C HIS A 134 9.61 10.95 2.81
N ASN A 135 10.73 11.09 2.12
CA ASN A 135 10.90 12.09 1.06
C ASN A 135 9.93 11.87 -0.12
N LEU A 136 9.70 10.61 -0.50
CA LEU A 136 8.75 10.28 -1.56
C LEU A 136 7.32 10.65 -1.15
N ALA A 137 6.92 10.32 0.08
CA ALA A 137 5.60 10.66 0.60
C ALA A 137 5.35 12.17 0.61
N GLN A 138 6.36 12.97 0.99
CA GLN A 138 6.29 14.44 0.91
C GLN A 138 6.06 14.92 -0.52
N LYS A 139 6.85 14.43 -1.48
CA LYS A 139 6.68 14.79 -2.90
C LYS A 139 5.33 14.39 -3.46
N VAL A 140 4.78 13.24 -3.07
CA VAL A 140 3.44 12.81 -3.49
C VAL A 140 2.36 13.76 -2.96
N ASN A 141 2.49 14.22 -1.70
CA ASN A 141 1.57 15.21 -1.14
C ASN A 141 1.66 16.56 -1.86
N GLU A 142 2.86 17.00 -2.26
CA GLU A 142 3.03 18.21 -3.07
C GLU A 142 2.34 18.08 -4.44
N ILE A 143 2.45 16.91 -5.08
CA ILE A 143 1.77 16.63 -6.35
C ILE A 143 0.25 16.64 -6.17
N ASP A 144 -0.30 16.02 -5.13
CA ASP A 144 -1.74 16.05 -4.83
C ASP A 144 -2.26 17.49 -4.67
N LEU A 145 -1.49 18.35 -3.98
CA LEU A 145 -1.83 19.76 -3.84
C LEU A 145 -1.83 20.50 -5.19
N GLN A 146 -0.83 20.27 -6.04
CA GLN A 146 -0.75 20.87 -7.38
C GLN A 146 -1.87 20.39 -8.32
N LEU A 147 -2.29 19.13 -8.21
CA LEU A 147 -3.42 18.61 -8.99
C LEU A 147 -4.74 19.28 -8.56
N LYS A 148 -4.93 19.51 -7.26
CA LYS A 148 -6.10 20.24 -6.74
C LYS A 148 -6.16 21.70 -7.19
N THR A 149 -5.03 22.37 -7.43
CA THR A 149 -5.02 23.75 -7.92
C THR A 149 -5.24 23.88 -9.42
N ASN A 150 -4.88 22.87 -10.20
CA ASN A 150 -4.97 22.90 -11.67
C ASN A 150 -6.27 22.34 -12.23
N LEU A 151 -7.09 21.70 -11.40
CA LEU A 151 -8.41 21.22 -11.79
C LEU A 151 -9.46 22.31 -11.48
N PRO A 152 -10.45 22.53 -12.38
CA PRO A 152 -11.59 23.36 -12.04
C PRO A 152 -12.24 22.82 -10.76
N PRO A 153 -12.63 23.69 -9.81
CA PRO A 153 -13.13 23.23 -8.52
C PRO A 153 -14.32 22.29 -8.70
N ASN A 154 -14.34 21.18 -7.95
CA ASN A 154 -15.43 20.21 -8.03
C ASN A 154 -16.76 20.76 -7.51
N GLN A 155 -16.75 21.89 -6.81
CA GLN A 155 -17.95 22.59 -6.37
C GLN A 155 -17.63 24.07 -6.15
N GLY A 156 -18.61 24.93 -6.34
CA GLY A 156 -18.45 26.37 -6.10
C GLY A 156 -19.78 27.12 -6.10
N ILE A 157 -19.74 28.36 -5.62
CA ILE A 157 -20.86 29.29 -5.62
C ILE A 157 -20.40 30.56 -6.33
N TYR A 158 -21.19 31.02 -7.29
CA TYR A 158 -21.06 32.34 -7.89
C TYR A 158 -22.09 33.27 -7.26
N PHE A 159 -21.65 34.47 -6.91
CA PHE A 159 -22.48 35.53 -6.34
C PHE A 159 -23.03 36.47 -7.43
N SER A 160 -24.06 37.23 -7.09
CA SER A 160 -24.73 38.17 -8.01
C SER A 160 -23.71 39.19 -8.54
N GLY A 161 -23.67 39.37 -9.86
CA GLY A 161 -22.76 40.29 -10.53
C GLY A 161 -21.51 39.62 -11.09
N GLN A 162 -21.20 38.38 -10.71
CA GLN A 162 -20.07 37.60 -11.25
C GLN A 162 -20.39 36.96 -12.61
N VAL A 163 -20.98 37.74 -13.52
CA VAL A 163 -21.43 37.27 -14.84
C VAL A 163 -20.25 36.80 -15.69
N PHE A 164 -19.16 37.58 -15.72
CA PHE A 164 -17.98 37.26 -16.53
C PHE A 164 -17.21 36.05 -15.98
N ASP A 165 -17.07 35.94 -14.66
CA ASP A 165 -16.38 34.81 -14.02
C ASP A 165 -17.13 33.50 -14.26
N ALA A 166 -18.46 33.52 -14.08
CA ALA A 166 -19.32 32.36 -14.35
C ALA A 166 -19.29 31.98 -15.85
N TYR A 167 -19.34 32.96 -16.74
CA TYR A 167 -19.24 32.75 -18.19
C TYR A 167 -17.89 32.12 -18.59
N THR A 168 -16.78 32.61 -18.03
CA THR A 168 -15.43 32.11 -18.31
C THR A 168 -15.28 30.67 -17.85
N PHE A 169 -15.75 30.35 -16.65
CA PHE A 169 -15.75 29.00 -16.12
C PHE A 169 -16.50 28.01 -17.03
N VAL A 170 -17.75 28.31 -17.41
CA VAL A 170 -18.51 27.42 -18.29
C VAL A 170 -17.90 27.36 -19.70
N SER A 171 -17.34 28.46 -20.21
CA SER A 171 -16.61 28.48 -21.48
C SER A 171 -15.41 27.54 -21.47
N ASP A 172 -14.65 27.52 -20.36
CA ASP A 172 -13.47 26.66 -20.22
C ASP A 172 -13.87 25.18 -20.07
N LEU A 173 -14.99 24.88 -19.39
CA LEU A 173 -15.57 23.53 -19.40
C LEU A 173 -15.92 23.07 -20.83
N ILE A 174 -16.59 23.91 -21.61
CA ILE A 174 -16.96 23.59 -23.00
C ILE A 174 -15.72 23.41 -23.89
N ARG A 175 -14.66 24.19 -23.68
CA ARG A 175 -13.36 24.02 -24.38
C ARG A 175 -12.65 22.72 -24.02
N SER A 176 -12.85 22.24 -22.79
CA SER A 176 -12.17 21.04 -22.30
C SER A 176 -12.63 19.76 -23.02
N ALA A 177 -13.92 19.68 -23.38
CA ALA A 177 -14.53 18.52 -24.04
C ALA A 177 -13.85 18.18 -25.39
N GLY A 178 -13.66 16.88 -25.63
CA GLY A 178 -12.96 16.37 -26.80
C GLY A 178 -13.80 15.53 -27.77
N LYS A 179 -14.93 14.98 -27.34
CA LYS A 179 -15.77 14.05 -28.11
C LYS A 179 -17.23 14.47 -28.17
N SER A 180 -17.85 14.74 -27.02
CA SER A 180 -19.28 15.02 -26.93
C SER A 180 -19.62 15.98 -25.80
N ILE A 181 -20.66 16.78 -26.01
CA ILE A 181 -21.24 17.65 -24.99
C ILE A 181 -22.75 17.45 -25.00
N ILE A 182 -23.33 17.15 -23.84
CA ILE A 182 -24.77 17.09 -23.64
C ILE A 182 -25.17 18.16 -22.63
N LEU A 183 -26.07 19.06 -23.03
CA LEU A 183 -26.65 20.05 -22.13
C LEU A 183 -28.10 19.68 -21.83
N ILE A 184 -28.50 19.72 -20.57
CA ILE A 184 -29.88 19.66 -20.12
C ILE A 184 -30.17 20.99 -19.44
N ASP A 185 -30.97 21.85 -20.08
CA ASP A 185 -31.42 23.11 -19.51
C ASP A 185 -32.83 23.46 -20.00
N ASN A 186 -33.70 23.74 -19.03
CA ASN A 186 -35.09 24.08 -19.29
C ASN A 186 -35.31 25.42 -20.00
N TYR A 187 -34.29 26.28 -20.08
CA TYR A 187 -34.41 27.62 -20.64
C TYR A 187 -33.21 27.97 -21.52
N ILE A 188 -33.18 27.46 -22.76
CA ILE A 188 -32.12 27.73 -23.73
C ILE A 188 -32.52 28.90 -24.64
N ASP A 189 -31.57 29.81 -24.88
CA ASP A 189 -31.68 30.92 -25.84
C ASP A 189 -30.39 31.08 -26.69
N ASP A 190 -30.32 32.13 -27.51
CA ASP A 190 -29.21 32.44 -28.40
C ASP A 190 -27.87 32.69 -27.65
N THR A 191 -27.94 33.15 -26.41
CA THR A 191 -26.75 33.36 -25.58
C THR A 191 -26.06 32.05 -25.25
N VAL A 192 -26.85 30.98 -25.02
CA VAL A 192 -26.33 29.63 -24.79
C VAL A 192 -25.67 29.09 -26.06
N PHE A 193 -26.25 29.30 -27.24
CA PHE A 193 -25.61 28.89 -28.50
C PHE A 193 -24.27 29.60 -28.72
N THR A 194 -24.19 30.88 -28.37
CA THR A 194 -22.94 31.67 -28.46
C THR A 194 -21.85 31.10 -27.57
N LEU A 195 -22.20 30.64 -26.36
CA LEU A 195 -21.26 29.99 -25.44
C LEU A 195 -20.69 28.70 -26.04
N PHE A 196 -21.53 27.90 -26.70
CA PHE A 196 -21.14 26.63 -27.32
C PHE A 196 -20.30 26.78 -28.60
N ASN A 197 -20.14 27.99 -29.14
CA ASN A 197 -19.16 28.27 -30.20
C ASN A 197 -17.70 28.10 -29.71
N LYS A 198 -17.47 28.03 -28.40
CA LYS A 198 -16.13 27.84 -27.83
C LYS A 198 -15.69 26.37 -27.80
N ARG A 199 -16.53 25.42 -28.21
CA ARG A 199 -16.17 23.99 -28.28
C ARG A 199 -15.12 23.73 -29.35
N LYS A 200 -14.37 22.63 -29.21
CA LYS A 200 -13.45 22.17 -30.24
C LYS A 200 -14.22 21.68 -31.47
N ASN A 201 -13.64 21.86 -32.67
CA ASN A 201 -14.25 21.38 -33.90
C ASN A 201 -14.44 19.85 -33.88
N GLY A 202 -15.58 19.38 -34.37
CA GLY A 202 -15.92 17.96 -34.43
C GLY A 202 -16.53 17.37 -33.15
N VAL A 203 -16.78 18.19 -32.12
CA VAL A 203 -17.42 17.75 -30.87
C VAL A 203 -18.94 17.68 -31.06
N LYS A 204 -19.51 16.48 -30.93
CA LYS A 204 -20.96 16.25 -31.06
C LYS A 204 -21.70 16.93 -29.91
N THR A 205 -22.61 17.84 -30.22
CA THR A 205 -23.35 18.61 -29.20
C THR A 205 -24.85 18.35 -29.29
N VAL A 206 -25.43 17.91 -28.17
CA VAL A 206 -26.88 17.70 -28.02
C VAL A 206 -27.39 18.56 -26.86
N MET A 207 -28.47 19.29 -27.07
CA MET A 207 -29.11 20.10 -26.04
C MET A 207 -30.55 19.64 -25.80
N PHE A 208 -30.93 19.50 -24.54
CA PHE A 208 -32.25 19.13 -24.10
C PHE A 208 -32.92 20.30 -23.40
N THR A 209 -34.13 20.65 -23.83
CA THR A 209 -34.91 21.73 -23.22
C THR A 209 -36.39 21.39 -23.09
N LYS A 210 -37.10 22.07 -22.20
CA LYS A 210 -38.50 21.76 -21.87
C LYS A 210 -39.46 21.99 -23.05
N ASN A 211 -39.18 22.99 -23.88
CA ASN A 211 -40.02 23.38 -25.01
C ASN A 211 -39.18 24.06 -26.10
N ILE A 212 -39.50 23.80 -27.37
CA ILE A 212 -38.94 24.51 -28.52
C ILE A 212 -40.02 25.43 -29.09
N GLY A 213 -39.93 26.72 -28.75
CA GLY A 213 -40.80 27.75 -29.32
C GLY A 213 -40.46 28.06 -30.78
N LYS A 214 -41.36 28.77 -31.48
CA LYS A 214 -41.14 29.20 -32.88
C LYS A 214 -39.85 30.01 -33.06
N GLN A 215 -39.56 30.90 -32.12
CA GLN A 215 -38.34 31.72 -32.14
C GLN A 215 -37.08 30.86 -32.01
N LEU A 216 -37.04 29.98 -30.99
CA LEU A 216 -35.91 29.09 -30.77
C LEU A 216 -35.65 28.18 -31.97
N LEU A 217 -36.70 27.70 -32.65
CA LEU A 217 -36.57 26.90 -33.86
C LEU A 217 -35.88 27.68 -35.00
N LEU A 218 -36.24 28.95 -35.18
CA LEU A 218 -35.61 29.83 -36.17
C LEU A 218 -34.14 30.09 -35.82
N ASP A 219 -33.85 30.30 -34.53
CA ASP A 219 -32.48 30.54 -34.04
C ASP A 219 -31.60 29.29 -34.24
N ILE A 220 -32.12 28.09 -33.98
CA ILE A 220 -31.43 26.80 -34.24
C ILE A 220 -31.11 26.66 -35.73
N ASN A 221 -32.08 26.90 -36.60
CA ASN A 221 -31.89 26.78 -38.06
C ASN A 221 -30.84 27.78 -38.56
N LYS A 222 -30.89 29.02 -38.07
CA LYS A 222 -29.90 30.06 -38.41
C LYS A 222 -28.51 29.68 -37.92
N TYR A 223 -28.40 29.20 -36.68
CA TYR A 223 -27.13 28.76 -36.10
C TYR A 223 -26.50 27.60 -36.89
N ASN A 224 -27.27 26.55 -37.16
CA ASN A 224 -26.80 25.35 -37.88
C ASN A 224 -26.44 25.61 -39.35
N THR A 225 -26.86 26.74 -39.92
CA THR A 225 -26.44 27.18 -41.26
C THR A 225 -25.02 27.78 -41.27
N GLN A 226 -24.61 28.39 -40.16
CA GLN A 226 -23.37 29.17 -40.08
C GLN A 226 -22.27 28.49 -39.26
N TYR A 227 -22.64 27.68 -38.26
CA TYR A 227 -21.72 27.02 -37.32
C TYR A 227 -21.90 25.50 -37.35
N GLU A 228 -20.98 24.78 -36.70
CA GLU A 228 -21.15 23.33 -36.53
C GLU A 228 -22.52 23.04 -35.89
N PRO A 229 -23.25 22.03 -36.38
CA PRO A 229 -24.63 21.83 -35.98
C PRO A 229 -24.74 21.42 -34.51
N ILE A 230 -25.76 21.96 -33.84
CA ILE A 230 -26.22 21.54 -32.52
C ILE A 230 -27.60 20.89 -32.69
N GLU A 231 -27.74 19.69 -32.12
CA GLU A 231 -29.02 18.98 -32.08
C GLU A 231 -29.79 19.40 -30.83
N VAL A 232 -30.99 19.97 -30.99
CA VAL A 232 -31.83 20.37 -29.86
C VAL A 232 -33.06 19.48 -29.79
N LYS A 233 -33.28 18.81 -28.65
CA LYS A 233 -34.38 17.89 -28.39
C LYS A 233 -35.26 18.40 -27.24
N ILE A 234 -36.53 18.02 -27.28
CA ILE A 234 -37.47 18.31 -26.18
C ILE A 234 -37.30 17.23 -25.11
N PHE A 235 -37.09 17.65 -23.85
CA PHE A 235 -37.08 16.78 -22.69
C PHE A 235 -37.78 17.47 -21.53
N LYS A 236 -38.91 16.93 -21.07
CA LYS A 236 -39.77 17.57 -20.06
C LYS A 236 -39.57 17.02 -18.65
N GLU A 237 -38.90 15.88 -18.50
CA GLU A 237 -38.76 15.20 -17.21
C GLU A 237 -37.65 15.78 -16.33
N ALA A 238 -36.70 16.52 -16.92
CA ALA A 238 -35.64 17.18 -16.16
C ALA A 238 -36.12 18.51 -15.57
N HIS A 239 -36.01 18.66 -14.26
CA HIS A 239 -36.11 19.96 -13.59
C HIS A 239 -34.73 20.62 -13.42
N ASP A 240 -33.73 19.80 -13.11
CA ASP A 240 -32.36 20.21 -12.85
C ASP A 240 -31.56 20.37 -14.15
N ARG A 241 -30.41 21.04 -14.03
CA ARG A 241 -29.60 21.44 -15.18
C ARG A 241 -28.26 20.76 -15.12
N PHE A 242 -27.93 20.09 -16.20
CA PHE A 242 -26.74 19.27 -16.30
C PHE A 242 -25.95 19.61 -17.55
N LEU A 243 -24.62 19.69 -17.40
CA LEU A 243 -23.69 19.71 -18.51
C LEU A 243 -22.83 18.46 -18.42
N ILE A 244 -22.90 17.60 -19.42
CA ILE A 244 -22.18 16.33 -19.47
C ILE A 244 -21.13 16.43 -20.58
N LEU A 245 -19.86 16.20 -20.23
CA LEU A 245 -18.73 16.27 -21.14
C LEU A 245 -18.17 14.85 -21.35
N ASP A 246 -17.95 14.48 -22.61
CA ASP A 246 -17.30 13.25 -23.07
C ASP A 246 -17.86 11.95 -22.47
N GLU A 247 -19.14 11.95 -22.07
CA GLU A 247 -19.79 10.86 -21.34
C GLU A 247 -19.00 10.43 -20.08
N LYS A 248 -18.28 11.37 -19.45
CA LYS A 248 -17.42 11.10 -18.28
C LYS A 248 -17.63 12.11 -17.15
N ASP A 249 -17.66 13.39 -17.49
CA ASP A 249 -17.75 14.45 -16.49
C ASP A 249 -19.17 15.03 -16.49
N VAL A 250 -19.87 14.95 -15.35
CA VAL A 250 -21.21 15.52 -15.18
C VAL A 250 -21.12 16.75 -14.27
N TYR A 251 -21.62 17.88 -14.71
CA TYR A 251 -21.73 19.10 -13.90
C TYR A 251 -23.20 19.45 -13.70
N HIS A 252 -23.59 19.65 -12.44
CA HIS A 252 -24.91 20.16 -12.07
C HIS A 252 -24.84 21.67 -11.83
N PHE A 253 -25.83 22.41 -12.32
CA PHE A 253 -25.94 23.86 -12.17
C PHE A 253 -27.26 24.25 -11.51
N GLY A 254 -27.20 25.06 -10.45
CA GLY A 254 -28.38 25.61 -9.78
C GLY A 254 -29.11 26.70 -10.57
N ALA A 255 -28.52 27.19 -11.67
CA ALA A 255 -29.11 28.21 -12.54
C ALA A 255 -28.98 27.85 -14.02
N SER A 256 -29.84 28.45 -14.84
CA SER A 256 -29.77 28.30 -16.29
C SER A 256 -28.52 28.94 -16.85
N LEU A 257 -27.94 28.32 -17.88
CA LEU A 257 -26.74 28.84 -18.53
C LEU A 257 -26.99 30.22 -19.18
N LYS A 258 -28.24 30.59 -19.47
CA LYS A 258 -28.57 31.95 -19.94
C LYS A 258 -28.49 33.04 -18.86
N ASP A 259 -28.48 32.63 -17.59
CA ASP A 259 -28.54 33.53 -16.42
C ASP A 259 -27.28 33.44 -15.53
N LEU A 260 -26.18 32.91 -16.08
CA LEU A 260 -24.90 32.77 -15.37
C LEU A 260 -24.48 34.08 -14.69
N GLY A 261 -24.31 34.03 -13.37
CA GLY A 261 -23.81 35.12 -12.53
C GLY A 261 -24.75 36.31 -12.35
N LYS A 262 -25.96 36.30 -12.93
CA LYS A 262 -26.98 37.35 -12.69
C LYS A 262 -27.54 37.29 -11.27
N LYS A 263 -27.66 36.08 -10.73
CA LYS A 263 -28.08 35.77 -9.35
C LYS A 263 -27.16 34.68 -8.78
N TRP A 264 -27.27 34.46 -7.48
CA TRP A 264 -26.47 33.42 -6.81
C TRP A 264 -26.81 32.05 -7.37
N PHE A 265 -25.79 31.28 -7.73
CA PHE A 265 -25.98 29.90 -8.12
C PHE A 265 -24.79 29.06 -7.68
N ALA A 266 -25.08 27.81 -7.33
CA ALA A 266 -24.07 26.81 -7.05
C ALA A 266 -23.87 25.92 -8.27
N PHE A 267 -22.66 25.36 -8.40
CA PHE A 267 -22.41 24.25 -9.31
C PHE A 267 -21.63 23.14 -8.59
N SER A 268 -21.79 21.91 -9.07
CA SER A 268 -21.08 20.75 -8.53
C SER A 268 -20.76 19.75 -9.64
N LYS A 269 -19.51 19.30 -9.70
CA LYS A 269 -19.08 18.15 -10.49
C LYS A 269 -19.51 16.87 -9.77
N MET A 270 -20.22 16.02 -10.48
CA MET A 270 -20.74 14.75 -9.98
C MET A 270 -19.96 13.60 -10.62
N ASP A 271 -19.68 12.57 -9.82
CA ASP A 271 -19.11 11.32 -10.32
C ASP A 271 -20.15 10.57 -11.16
N ILE A 272 -19.74 10.11 -12.34
CA ILE A 272 -20.66 9.48 -13.30
C ILE A 272 -21.31 8.20 -12.77
N LEU A 273 -20.63 7.47 -11.88
CA LEU A 273 -21.17 6.30 -11.18
C LEU A 273 -22.39 6.64 -10.31
N SER A 274 -22.48 7.90 -9.86
CA SER A 274 -23.60 8.41 -9.07
C SER A 274 -24.77 8.89 -9.94
N VAL A 275 -24.57 9.02 -11.25
CA VAL A 275 -25.49 9.70 -12.17
C VAL A 275 -26.08 8.70 -13.17
N LYS A 276 -27.22 8.10 -12.84
CA LYS A 276 -28.06 7.29 -13.74
C LYS A 276 -28.73 8.08 -14.88
N VAL A 277 -28.39 9.36 -15.05
CA VAL A 277 -29.02 10.24 -16.06
C VAL A 277 -28.69 9.78 -17.48
N LEU A 278 -27.45 9.35 -17.74
CA LEU A 278 -27.07 8.83 -19.06
C LEU A 278 -27.75 7.49 -19.39
N GLU A 279 -27.93 6.63 -18.39
CA GLU A 279 -28.69 5.38 -18.56
C GLU A 279 -30.15 5.68 -18.88
N LYS A 280 -30.78 6.60 -18.13
CA LYS A 280 -32.18 6.97 -18.36
C LYS A 280 -32.40 7.62 -19.74
N LEU A 281 -31.48 8.47 -20.20
CA LEU A 281 -31.56 9.05 -21.56
C LEU A 281 -31.41 8.00 -22.66
N LYS A 282 -30.62 6.94 -22.44
CA LYS A 282 -30.49 5.80 -23.37
C LYS A 282 -31.73 4.91 -23.33
N ASP A 283 -32.28 4.63 -22.15
CA ASP A 283 -33.50 3.84 -21.97
C ASP A 283 -34.73 4.51 -22.61
N GLU A 284 -34.79 5.85 -22.62
CA GLU A 284 -35.83 6.63 -23.30
C GLU A 284 -35.57 6.82 -24.81
N GLY A 285 -34.46 6.29 -25.35
CA GLY A 285 -34.11 6.37 -26.78
C GLY A 285 -33.73 7.77 -27.27
N LEU A 286 -33.28 8.65 -26.37
CA LEU A 286 -32.95 10.06 -26.67
C LEU A 286 -31.48 10.26 -27.09
N LEU A 287 -30.62 9.26 -26.85
CA LEU A 287 -29.20 9.19 -27.23
C LEU A 287 -28.92 7.93 -28.05
#